data_AF-A0A821MGM9-F1
#
_entry.id   AF-A0A821MGM9-F1
#
_cell.length_a   1.000
_cell.length_b   1.000
_cell.length_c   1.000
_cell.angle_alpha   90.00
_cell.angle_beta   90.00
_cell.angle_gamma   90.00
#
_symmetry.space_group_name_H-M   'P 1'
#
loop_
_entity.id
_entity.type
_entity.pdbx_description
1 polymer ?
#
loop_
_entity_poly.entity_id
_entity_poly.type
_entity_poly.pdbx_seq_one_letter_code
_entity_poly.pdbx_strand_id
1 'polypeptide(L)'
;MIQLFSLAYEQFQYLPDLLDQCTLDFHQTNVQLTKIQTLKYFLKLIPTRNEIDPYFNTFVDKSIQGLMGIIRLPVFCHDDEQIIDWVLPSQCVIVRDTFIRKIFSQDLLLSHFNSYYLHDEFIKECDEQILIKLGCRRLDFADILKLIRTLYKQNDQIHSTKTTSIEQIAQWLLCIDYSLQQERERPGFNNEHDSGDETEMTTINELKQLKIIPLRQQSQLVSFDEFDKRTILFPPNKSIKFDKHLKIVLDDLPTIDDRLLDYIEDKYPRRIDSIKTLLTNLGLCDARNIRRIYSSHILPVINDNSQWSKKSDSTLIAYLICIYKELYSPNPETFTYEIEQLRKKMIIKTLDGKFVCLGSDKTIVHLTSLYGCSTSLEQLKLSNHQFIFISNDYIQQYQKELFYQDSEKRKFLAFLKELDLYDFFQMNIIDKGN
;
A
#
# COMPACT_ATOMS: atom_id res chain seq x y z
N MET A 1 -47.28 -14.23 -7.49
CA MET A 1 -47.16 -15.15 -6.33
C MET A 1 -47.77 -16.51 -6.60
N ILE A 2 -49.04 -16.61 -7.01
CA ILE A 2 -49.65 -17.91 -7.42
C ILE A 2 -48.87 -18.56 -8.58
N GLN A 3 -48.38 -17.77 -9.55
CA GLN A 3 -47.55 -18.27 -10.65
C GLN A 3 -46.13 -18.71 -10.24
N LEU A 4 -45.54 -18.12 -9.19
CA LEU A 4 -44.22 -18.51 -8.69
C LEU A 4 -44.29 -19.82 -7.90
N PHE A 5 -45.34 -19.97 -7.09
CA PHE A 5 -45.64 -21.23 -6.42
C PHE A 5 -46.07 -22.31 -7.40
N SER A 6 -46.83 -22.01 -8.46
CA SER A 6 -47.18 -23.02 -9.47
C SER A 6 -45.97 -23.43 -10.30
N LEU A 7 -45.08 -22.50 -10.69
CA LEU A 7 -43.82 -22.85 -11.38
C LEU A 7 -42.87 -23.63 -10.48
N ALA A 8 -42.72 -23.22 -9.21
CA ALA A 8 -41.97 -23.98 -8.23
C ALA A 8 -42.56 -25.37 -8.02
N TYR A 9 -43.88 -25.46 -7.85
CA TYR A 9 -44.57 -26.72 -7.61
C TYR A 9 -44.53 -27.66 -8.82
N GLU A 10 -44.65 -27.15 -10.05
CA GLU A 10 -44.52 -27.94 -11.29
C GLU A 10 -43.07 -28.35 -11.57
N GLN A 11 -42.09 -27.51 -11.26
CA GLN A 11 -40.68 -27.87 -11.48
C GLN A 11 -40.16 -28.79 -10.38
N PHE A 12 -40.37 -28.47 -9.10
CA PHE A 12 -39.90 -29.26 -7.96
C PHE A 12 -40.75 -30.52 -7.67
N GLN A 13 -41.79 -30.78 -8.46
CA GLN A 13 -42.63 -32.00 -8.38
C GLN A 13 -41.83 -33.30 -8.57
N TYR A 14 -40.65 -33.21 -9.19
CA TYR A 14 -39.77 -34.35 -9.51
C TYR A 14 -38.59 -34.54 -8.54
N LEU A 15 -38.62 -33.91 -7.36
CA LEU A 15 -37.70 -34.21 -6.26
C LEU A 15 -38.48 -34.86 -5.10
N PRO A 16 -38.94 -36.13 -5.23
CA PRO A 16 -39.77 -36.75 -4.20
C PRO A 16 -38.97 -37.03 -2.92
N ASP A 17 -37.66 -37.20 -3.02
CA ASP A 17 -36.86 -37.72 -1.90
C ASP A 17 -36.19 -36.63 -1.03
N LEU A 18 -36.09 -35.37 -1.50
CA LEU A 18 -35.44 -34.29 -0.74
C LEU A 18 -36.40 -33.53 0.17
N LEU A 19 -37.68 -33.45 -0.20
CA LEU A 19 -38.70 -32.77 0.61
C LEU A 19 -39.19 -33.62 1.79
N ASP A 20 -39.11 -34.95 1.69
CA ASP A 20 -39.43 -35.85 2.81
C ASP A 20 -38.39 -35.81 3.95
N GLN A 21 -37.15 -35.35 3.66
CA GLN A 21 -36.12 -35.14 4.68
C GLN A 21 -36.16 -33.74 5.31
N CYS A 22 -36.75 -32.75 4.61
CA CYS A 22 -37.06 -31.46 5.20
C CYS A 22 -38.36 -31.53 6.00
N THR A 23 -38.33 -32.22 7.14
CA THR A 23 -39.36 -32.11 8.18
C THR A 23 -39.30 -30.72 8.81
N LEU A 24 -39.84 -29.72 8.09
CA LEU A 24 -40.27 -28.46 8.68
C LEU A 24 -41.78 -28.56 8.84
N ASP A 25 -42.22 -28.60 10.10
CA ASP A 25 -43.62 -28.56 10.53
C ASP A 25 -44.34 -27.31 9.99
N PHE A 26 -44.75 -27.34 8.72
CA PHE A 26 -45.59 -26.30 8.11
C PHE A 26 -46.98 -26.22 8.76
N HIS A 27 -47.35 -27.21 9.57
CA HIS A 27 -48.68 -27.31 10.18
C HIS A 27 -48.82 -26.64 11.55
N GLN A 28 -47.78 -26.03 12.12
CA GLN A 28 -47.87 -25.41 13.47
C GLN A 28 -47.74 -23.89 13.54
N THR A 29 -47.57 -23.17 12.43
CA THR A 29 -47.54 -21.70 12.46
C THR A 29 -48.60 -21.10 11.56
N ASN A 30 -49.74 -20.75 12.15
CA ASN A 30 -50.66 -19.71 11.66
C ASN A 30 -49.95 -18.34 11.72
N VAL A 31 -48.91 -18.15 10.92
CA VAL A 31 -48.20 -16.88 10.78
C VAL A 31 -48.41 -16.40 9.35
N GLN A 32 -49.07 -15.26 9.19
CA GLN A 32 -49.19 -14.58 7.89
C GLN A 32 -47.78 -14.16 7.45
N LEU A 33 -47.12 -14.99 6.63
CA LEU A 33 -45.80 -14.68 6.10
C LEU A 33 -45.87 -13.46 5.19
N THR A 34 -44.96 -12.50 5.39
CA THR A 34 -44.85 -11.34 4.50
C THR A 34 -44.27 -11.75 3.14
N LYS A 35 -44.49 -10.96 2.08
CA LYS A 35 -43.96 -11.24 0.73
C LYS A 35 -42.45 -11.53 0.70
N ILE A 36 -41.69 -10.84 1.55
CA ILE A 36 -40.24 -10.99 1.73
C ILE A 36 -39.93 -12.34 2.38
N GLN A 37 -40.61 -12.69 3.47
CA GLN A 37 -40.43 -13.97 4.15
C GLN A 37 -40.75 -15.14 3.22
N THR A 38 -41.84 -15.07 2.46
CA THR A 38 -42.22 -16.12 1.51
C THR A 38 -41.18 -16.32 0.42
N LEU A 39 -40.69 -15.24 -0.20
CA LEU A 39 -39.65 -15.33 -1.22
C LEU A 39 -38.33 -15.86 -0.63
N LYS A 40 -37.96 -15.42 0.57
CA LYS A 40 -36.79 -15.88 1.31
C LYS A 40 -36.83 -17.39 1.59
N TYR A 41 -37.96 -17.89 2.08
CA TYR A 41 -38.16 -19.33 2.30
C TYR A 41 -38.08 -20.10 0.99
N PHE A 42 -38.69 -19.58 -0.08
CA PHE A 42 -38.61 -20.23 -1.39
C PHE A 42 -37.16 -20.35 -1.88
N LEU A 43 -36.36 -19.28 -1.79
CA LEU A 43 -34.96 -19.32 -2.22
C LEU A 43 -34.09 -20.25 -1.36
N LYS A 44 -34.41 -20.42 -0.08
CA LYS A 44 -33.77 -21.40 0.82
C LYS A 44 -34.07 -22.85 0.47
N LEU A 45 -35.19 -23.12 -0.19
CA LEU A 45 -35.58 -24.47 -0.62
C LEU A 45 -34.87 -24.90 -1.90
N ILE A 46 -34.23 -23.99 -2.62
CA ILE A 46 -33.42 -24.33 -3.79
C ILE A 46 -32.14 -24.98 -3.28
N PRO A 47 -31.89 -26.27 -3.57
CA PRO A 47 -30.74 -26.97 -3.02
C PRO A 47 -29.44 -26.45 -3.63
N THR A 48 -28.38 -26.39 -2.81
CA THR A 48 -27.04 -26.03 -3.29
C THR A 48 -26.38 -27.22 -3.99
N ARG A 49 -25.42 -26.98 -4.90
CA ARG A 49 -24.77 -28.06 -5.67
C ARG A 49 -24.09 -29.14 -4.81
N ASN A 50 -23.79 -28.82 -3.55
CA ASN A 50 -23.14 -29.72 -2.61
C ASN A 50 -24.14 -30.59 -1.81
N GLU A 51 -25.42 -30.24 -1.87
CA GLU A 51 -26.51 -30.92 -1.14
C GLU A 51 -27.23 -31.96 -2.00
N ILE A 52 -27.01 -31.94 -3.32
CA ILE A 52 -27.71 -32.80 -4.27
C ILE A 52 -26.73 -33.61 -5.11
N ASP A 53 -27.19 -34.79 -5.55
CA ASP A 53 -26.46 -35.61 -6.49
C ASP A 53 -26.19 -34.81 -7.79
N PRO A 54 -24.95 -34.82 -8.33
CA PRO A 54 -24.57 -34.12 -9.54
C PRO A 54 -25.54 -34.24 -10.73
N TYR A 55 -26.28 -35.35 -10.84
CA TYR A 55 -27.31 -35.53 -11.87
C TYR A 55 -28.40 -34.46 -11.83
N PHE A 56 -28.77 -33.95 -10.64
CA PHE A 56 -29.82 -32.95 -10.47
C PHE A 56 -29.33 -31.50 -10.65
N ASN A 57 -28.02 -31.27 -10.77
CA ASN A 57 -27.47 -29.92 -10.97
C ASN A 57 -28.06 -29.25 -12.23
N THR A 58 -28.26 -30.02 -13.30
CA THR A 58 -28.86 -29.49 -14.55
C THR A 58 -30.31 -29.08 -14.38
N PHE A 59 -31.06 -29.76 -13.51
CA PHE A 59 -32.44 -29.43 -13.17
C PHE A 59 -32.51 -28.15 -12.32
N VAL A 60 -31.62 -28.02 -11.31
CA VAL A 60 -31.52 -26.81 -10.49
C VAL A 60 -31.12 -25.60 -11.34
N ASP A 61 -30.13 -25.74 -12.23
CA ASP A 61 -29.69 -24.64 -13.09
C ASP A 61 -30.81 -24.19 -14.05
N LYS A 62 -31.58 -25.12 -14.63
CA LYS A 62 -32.78 -24.80 -15.44
C LYS A 62 -33.88 -24.11 -14.64
N SER A 63 -34.09 -24.54 -13.39
CA SER A 63 -35.07 -23.94 -12.50
C SER A 63 -34.68 -22.50 -12.17
N ILE A 64 -33.41 -22.26 -11.83
CA ILE A 64 -32.89 -20.91 -11.58
C ILE A 64 -33.01 -20.03 -12.83
N GLN A 65 -32.67 -20.55 -14.02
CA GLN A 65 -32.83 -19.82 -15.29
C GLN A 65 -34.27 -19.39 -15.56
N GLY A 66 -35.26 -20.26 -15.27
CA GLY A 66 -36.67 -19.91 -15.36
C GLY A 66 -37.10 -18.79 -14.41
N LEU A 67 -36.41 -18.65 -13.28
CA LEU A 67 -36.69 -17.64 -12.27
C LEU A 67 -36.06 -16.26 -12.57
N MET A 68 -34.93 -16.21 -13.29
CA MET A 68 -34.17 -14.96 -13.56
C MET A 68 -35.01 -13.84 -14.18
N GLY A 69 -36.00 -14.16 -15.01
CA GLY A 69 -36.87 -13.19 -15.70
C GLY A 69 -38.20 -12.89 -14.98
N ILE A 70 -38.51 -13.63 -13.91
CA ILE A 70 -39.82 -13.60 -13.25
C ILE A 70 -39.70 -13.07 -11.81
N ILE A 71 -38.65 -13.48 -11.10
CA ILE A 71 -38.41 -13.04 -9.74
C ILE A 71 -38.01 -11.57 -9.74
N ARG A 72 -38.58 -10.84 -8.78
CA ARG A 72 -38.08 -9.52 -8.37
C ARG A 72 -37.63 -9.59 -6.92
N LEU A 73 -36.53 -8.95 -6.60
CA LEU A 73 -35.93 -8.93 -5.28
C LEU A 73 -36.17 -7.56 -4.61
N PRO A 74 -36.37 -7.53 -3.28
CA PRO A 74 -36.53 -6.28 -2.56
C PRO A 74 -35.18 -5.57 -2.41
N VAL A 75 -35.18 -4.26 -2.62
CA VAL A 75 -33.99 -3.41 -2.53
C VAL A 75 -34.23 -2.18 -1.66
N PHE A 76 -33.13 -1.61 -1.17
CA PHE A 76 -33.14 -0.33 -0.46
C PHE A 76 -33.26 0.82 -1.46
N CYS A 77 -34.16 1.77 -1.20
CA CYS A 77 -34.26 3.02 -1.96
C CYS A 77 -34.07 4.15 -0.94
N HIS A 78 -32.90 4.79 -0.96
CA HIS A 78 -32.41 5.77 0.01
C HIS A 78 -31.86 5.22 1.34
N ASP A 79 -31.05 6.04 2.02
CA ASP A 79 -30.25 5.70 3.21
C ASP A 79 -31.09 5.33 4.45
N ASP A 80 -32.41 5.53 4.39
CA ASP A 80 -33.34 5.02 5.37
C ASP A 80 -33.64 3.55 5.03
N GLU A 81 -33.35 2.63 5.95
CA GLU A 81 -33.44 1.16 5.83
C GLU A 81 -34.85 0.59 5.53
N GLN A 82 -35.76 1.38 4.96
CA GLN A 82 -37.08 0.95 4.53
C GLN A 82 -37.06 0.39 3.10
N ILE A 83 -37.73 -0.76 2.94
CA ILE A 83 -37.94 -1.42 1.64
C ILE A 83 -38.86 -0.54 0.79
N ILE A 84 -38.39 -0.11 -0.38
CA ILE A 84 -39.18 0.79 -1.23
C ILE A 84 -39.41 0.23 -2.64
N ASP A 85 -38.58 -0.69 -3.17
CA ASP A 85 -38.78 -1.21 -4.54
C ASP A 85 -38.44 -2.69 -4.77
N TRP A 86 -39.08 -3.27 -5.79
CA TRP A 86 -38.88 -4.65 -6.25
C TRP A 86 -38.29 -4.65 -7.67
N VAL A 87 -37.01 -5.00 -7.78
CA VAL A 87 -36.24 -4.92 -9.04
C VAL A 87 -35.77 -6.30 -9.50
N LEU A 88 -35.28 -6.40 -10.74
CA LEU A 88 -34.75 -7.66 -11.27
C LEU A 88 -33.42 -8.02 -10.56
N PRO A 89 -33.11 -9.32 -10.39
CA PRO A 89 -31.83 -9.75 -9.82
C PRO A 89 -30.61 -9.16 -10.55
N SER A 90 -30.68 -8.98 -11.87
CA SER A 90 -29.62 -8.37 -12.68
C SER A 90 -29.28 -6.92 -12.31
N GLN A 91 -30.17 -6.24 -11.60
CA GLN A 91 -29.98 -4.88 -11.09
C GLN A 91 -29.63 -4.88 -9.60
N CYS A 92 -29.45 -6.04 -8.97
CA CYS A 92 -29.16 -6.16 -7.53
C CYS A 92 -27.67 -6.39 -7.29
N VAL A 93 -27.14 -5.70 -6.27
CA VAL A 93 -25.77 -5.85 -5.79
C VAL A 93 -25.77 -6.47 -4.39
N ILE A 94 -24.96 -7.51 -4.23
CA ILE A 94 -24.70 -8.16 -2.96
C ILE A 94 -23.47 -7.51 -2.34
N VAL A 95 -23.67 -6.87 -1.19
CA VAL A 95 -22.59 -6.36 -0.32
C VAL A 95 -22.89 -6.80 1.10
N ARG A 96 -22.05 -7.67 1.66
CA ARG A 96 -22.24 -8.19 3.03
C ARG A 96 -21.89 -7.17 4.11
N ASP A 97 -20.88 -6.35 3.86
CA ASP A 97 -20.42 -5.38 4.85
C ASP A 97 -21.27 -4.12 4.82
N THR A 98 -22.00 -3.88 5.91
CA THR A 98 -22.76 -2.65 6.14
C THR A 98 -21.87 -1.40 6.08
N PHE A 99 -20.58 -1.51 6.37
CA PHE A 99 -19.62 -0.41 6.29
C PHE A 99 -19.44 0.07 4.84
N ILE A 100 -19.30 -0.85 3.89
CA ILE A 100 -19.16 -0.53 2.46
C ILE A 100 -20.43 0.16 1.94
N ARG A 101 -21.61 -0.29 2.38
CA ARG A 101 -22.90 0.34 2.02
C ARG A 101 -23.01 1.77 2.54
N LYS A 102 -22.45 2.05 3.73
CA LYS A 102 -22.47 3.41 4.31
C LYS A 102 -21.53 4.37 3.57
N ILE A 103 -20.46 3.86 2.99
CA ILE A 103 -19.47 4.68 2.27
C ILE A 103 -19.92 4.96 0.83
N PHE A 104 -20.46 3.95 0.16
CA PHE A 104 -20.98 4.07 -1.19
C PHE A 104 -22.50 4.19 -1.14
N SER A 105 -23.00 5.41 -1.30
CA SER A 105 -24.45 5.66 -1.26
C SER A 105 -25.18 4.93 -2.39
N GLN A 106 -26.47 4.66 -2.15
CA GLN A 106 -27.37 4.06 -3.14
C GLN A 106 -27.41 4.89 -4.44
N ASP A 107 -27.37 6.22 -4.34
CA ASP A 107 -27.36 7.14 -5.49
C ASP A 107 -26.10 6.98 -6.35
N LEU A 108 -24.94 6.79 -5.71
CA LEU A 108 -23.67 6.56 -6.40
C LEU A 108 -23.68 5.21 -7.14
N LEU A 109 -24.27 4.19 -6.52
CA LEU A 109 -24.40 2.87 -7.15
C LEU A 109 -25.32 2.92 -8.38
N LEU A 110 -26.42 3.68 -8.30
CA LEU A 110 -27.35 3.87 -9.41
C LEU A 110 -26.71 4.65 -10.56
N SER A 111 -25.99 5.74 -10.27
CA SER A 111 -25.38 6.55 -11.32
C SER A 111 -24.29 5.80 -12.10
N HIS A 112 -23.54 4.92 -11.43
CA HIS A 112 -22.39 4.25 -12.05
C HIS A 112 -22.69 2.90 -12.66
N PHE A 113 -23.66 2.19 -12.10
CA PHE A 113 -23.94 0.81 -12.50
C PHE A 113 -25.43 0.50 -12.67
N ASN A 114 -26.32 1.49 -12.51
CA ASN A 114 -27.76 1.30 -12.58
C ASN A 114 -28.25 0.10 -11.73
N SER A 115 -27.70 -0.01 -10.52
CA SER A 115 -27.97 -1.14 -9.62
C SER A 115 -28.31 -0.69 -8.21
N TYR A 116 -28.94 -1.59 -7.45
CA TYR A 116 -29.45 -1.36 -6.11
C TYR A 116 -28.86 -2.33 -5.09
N TYR A 117 -28.70 -1.88 -3.85
CA TYR A 117 -28.32 -2.77 -2.75
C TYR A 117 -29.45 -3.74 -2.43
N LEU A 118 -29.14 -5.04 -2.45
CA LEU A 118 -30.07 -6.08 -2.04
C LEU A 118 -30.38 -5.97 -0.54
N HIS A 119 -31.64 -6.23 -0.19
CA HIS A 119 -32.12 -6.20 1.19
C HIS A 119 -31.35 -7.16 2.11
N ASP A 120 -31.03 -6.68 3.32
CA ASP A 120 -30.17 -7.35 4.31
C ASP A 120 -30.62 -8.78 4.66
N GLU A 121 -31.93 -9.00 4.79
CA GLU A 121 -32.46 -10.33 5.11
C GLU A 121 -32.06 -11.39 4.08
N PHE A 122 -32.02 -11.05 2.79
CA PHE A 122 -31.64 -12.01 1.75
C PHE A 122 -30.14 -12.30 1.79
N ILE A 123 -29.33 -11.32 2.15
CA ILE A 123 -27.87 -11.47 2.22
C ILE A 123 -27.44 -12.32 3.41
N LYS A 124 -28.15 -12.19 4.54
CA LYS A 124 -27.84 -12.93 5.77
C LYS A 124 -28.37 -14.36 5.72
N GLU A 125 -29.48 -14.59 5.05
CA GLU A 125 -30.20 -15.86 5.17
C GLU A 125 -30.22 -16.73 3.91
N CYS A 126 -30.03 -16.19 2.70
CA CYS A 126 -30.00 -16.99 1.47
C CYS A 126 -28.56 -17.34 1.06
N ASP A 127 -28.37 -18.48 0.38
CA ASP A 127 -27.08 -18.80 -0.20
C ASP A 127 -26.74 -17.80 -1.32
N GLU A 128 -25.55 -17.24 -1.21
CA GLU A 128 -25.01 -16.26 -2.13
C GLU A 128 -24.80 -16.83 -3.53
N GLN A 129 -24.47 -18.12 -3.66
CA GLN A 129 -24.31 -18.74 -4.98
C GLN A 129 -25.64 -18.77 -5.75
N ILE A 130 -26.74 -19.01 -5.05
CA ILE A 130 -28.09 -18.99 -5.64
C ILE A 130 -28.45 -17.58 -6.08
N LEU A 131 -28.18 -16.57 -5.25
CA LEU A 131 -28.42 -15.16 -5.59
C LEU A 131 -27.61 -14.73 -6.82
N ILE A 132 -26.35 -15.17 -6.95
CA ILE A 132 -25.51 -14.88 -8.11
C ILE A 132 -26.06 -15.56 -9.37
N LYS A 133 -26.45 -16.84 -9.27
CA LYS A 133 -27.07 -17.55 -10.40
C LYS A 133 -28.39 -16.95 -10.84
N LEU A 134 -29.16 -16.34 -9.92
CA LEU A 134 -30.36 -15.58 -10.26
C LEU A 134 -30.04 -14.29 -11.04
N GLY A 135 -28.80 -13.82 -11.02
CA GLY A 135 -28.33 -12.65 -11.73
C GLY A 135 -27.83 -11.51 -10.83
N CYS A 136 -27.86 -11.67 -9.50
CA CYS A 136 -27.28 -10.66 -8.61
C CYS A 136 -25.76 -10.60 -8.80
N ARG A 137 -25.19 -9.41 -8.71
CA ARG A 137 -23.73 -9.21 -8.84
C ARG A 137 -23.10 -8.89 -7.48
N ARG A 138 -21.84 -9.28 -7.30
CA ARG A 138 -21.01 -8.75 -6.21
C ARG A 138 -20.31 -7.48 -6.69
N LEU A 139 -19.88 -6.64 -5.75
CA LEU A 139 -18.89 -5.62 -6.10
C LEU A 139 -17.52 -6.29 -6.12
N ASP A 140 -16.92 -6.32 -7.30
CA ASP A 140 -15.53 -6.74 -7.46
C ASP A 140 -14.60 -5.57 -7.06
N PHE A 141 -13.33 -5.88 -6.85
CA PHE A 141 -12.33 -4.86 -6.54
C PHE A 141 -12.30 -3.73 -7.58
N ALA A 142 -12.37 -4.07 -8.87
CA ALA A 142 -12.40 -3.10 -9.96
C ALA A 142 -13.59 -2.12 -9.86
N ASP A 143 -14.75 -2.60 -9.41
CA ASP A 143 -15.94 -1.76 -9.19
C ASP A 143 -15.71 -0.79 -8.03
N ILE A 144 -15.12 -1.27 -6.92
CA ILE A 144 -14.79 -0.46 -5.75
C ILE A 144 -13.76 0.62 -6.12
N LEU A 145 -12.73 0.27 -6.88
CA LEU A 145 -11.76 1.25 -7.36
C LEU A 145 -12.39 2.31 -8.26
N LYS A 146 -13.32 1.91 -9.14
CA LYS A 146 -14.05 2.84 -10.00
C LYS A 146 -14.91 3.81 -9.19
N LEU A 147 -15.57 3.34 -8.13
CA LEU A 147 -16.35 4.16 -7.21
C LEU A 147 -15.45 5.14 -6.44
N ILE A 148 -14.33 4.67 -5.87
CA ILE A 148 -13.35 5.51 -5.16
C ILE A 148 -12.79 6.59 -6.10
N ARG A 149 -12.39 6.23 -7.32
CA ARG A 149 -11.93 7.19 -8.34
C ARG A 149 -12.98 8.25 -8.66
N THR A 150 -14.25 7.89 -8.63
CA THR A 150 -15.33 8.84 -8.90
C THR A 150 -15.57 9.76 -7.71
N LEU A 151 -15.62 9.23 -6.49
CA LEU A 151 -15.70 10.04 -5.27
C LEU A 151 -14.54 11.03 -5.18
N TYR A 152 -13.33 10.58 -5.52
CA TYR A 152 -12.16 11.45 -5.63
C TYR A 152 -12.37 12.59 -6.65
N LYS A 153 -12.84 12.28 -7.87
CA LYS A 153 -13.11 13.30 -8.90
C LYS A 153 -14.23 14.27 -8.52
N GLN A 154 -15.28 13.79 -7.86
CA GLN A 154 -16.38 14.62 -7.39
C GLN A 154 -15.89 15.59 -6.31
N ASN A 155 -15.06 15.11 -5.37
CA ASN A 155 -14.46 15.97 -4.35
C ASN A 155 -13.51 17.03 -4.97
N ASP A 156 -12.72 16.65 -5.97
CA ASP A 156 -11.84 17.59 -6.70
C ASP A 156 -12.61 18.65 -7.50
N GLN A 157 -13.80 18.32 -8.02
CA GLN A 157 -14.61 19.24 -8.83
C GLN A 157 -15.52 20.16 -8.00
N ILE A 158 -15.98 19.72 -6.83
CA ILE A 158 -17.05 20.42 -6.10
C ILE A 158 -16.49 21.45 -5.10
N HIS A 159 -15.23 21.35 -4.65
CA HIS A 159 -14.69 22.26 -3.62
C HIS A 159 -13.22 22.64 -3.78
N SER A 160 -12.93 23.89 -4.17
CA SER A 160 -11.56 24.45 -4.13
C SER A 160 -11.01 24.69 -2.72
N THR A 161 -11.65 24.20 -1.65
CA THR A 161 -11.26 24.48 -0.25
C THR A 161 -11.41 23.32 0.74
N LYS A 162 -11.93 22.15 0.34
CA LYS A 162 -11.97 20.97 1.22
C LYS A 162 -11.27 19.81 0.52
N THR A 163 -9.99 19.65 0.86
CA THR A 163 -9.24 18.42 0.64
C THR A 163 -10.05 17.23 1.15
N THR A 164 -10.08 16.12 0.40
CA THR A 164 -10.62 14.84 0.86
C THR A 164 -10.20 14.60 2.31
N SER A 165 -11.17 14.41 3.20
CA SER A 165 -10.86 14.26 4.63
C SER A 165 -10.10 12.95 4.87
N ILE A 166 -9.26 12.94 5.89
CA ILE A 166 -8.49 11.74 6.28
C ILE A 166 -9.43 10.58 6.64
N GLU A 167 -10.60 10.89 7.20
CA GLU A 167 -11.65 9.93 7.52
C GLU A 167 -12.15 9.21 6.27
N GLN A 168 -12.42 9.95 5.18
CA GLN A 168 -12.84 9.38 3.90
C GLN A 168 -11.73 8.52 3.27
N ILE A 169 -10.47 8.93 3.38
CA ILE A 169 -9.34 8.15 2.86
C ILE A 169 -9.18 6.85 3.64
N ALA A 170 -9.28 6.91 4.98
CA ALA A 170 -9.25 5.72 5.83
C ALA A 170 -10.38 4.76 5.46
N GLN A 171 -11.59 5.29 5.25
CA GLN A 171 -12.75 4.53 4.78
C GLN A 171 -12.50 3.84 3.44
N TRP A 172 -11.91 4.54 2.47
CA TRP A 172 -11.54 3.96 1.17
C TRP A 172 -10.52 2.82 1.31
N LEU A 173 -9.47 3.00 2.13
CA LEU A 173 -8.48 1.95 2.38
C LEU A 173 -9.10 0.72 3.05
N LEU A 174 -10.04 0.92 3.97
CA LEU A 174 -10.78 -0.17 4.60
C LEU A 174 -11.68 -0.91 3.59
N CYS A 175 -12.34 -0.19 2.68
CA CYS A 175 -13.09 -0.83 1.58
C CYS A 175 -12.17 -1.64 0.65
N ILE A 176 -11.00 -1.10 0.33
CA ILE A 176 -10.00 -1.77 -0.52
C ILE A 176 -9.51 -3.06 0.17
N ASP A 177 -9.07 -2.97 1.42
CA ASP A 177 -8.62 -4.13 2.22
C ASP A 177 -9.68 -5.23 2.29
N TYR A 178 -10.92 -4.83 2.55
CA TYR A 178 -12.05 -5.76 2.61
C TYR A 178 -12.32 -6.42 1.25
N SER A 179 -12.30 -5.64 0.16
CA SER A 179 -12.54 -6.17 -1.18
C SER A 179 -11.49 -7.19 -1.62
N LEU A 180 -10.22 -6.93 -1.29
CA LEU A 180 -9.13 -7.87 -1.54
C LEU A 180 -9.28 -9.17 -0.72
N GLN A 181 -9.72 -9.07 0.54
CA GLN A 181 -10.03 -10.25 1.35
C GLN A 181 -11.15 -11.09 0.72
N GLN A 182 -12.22 -10.45 0.25
CA GLN A 182 -13.31 -11.14 -0.41
C GLN A 182 -12.89 -11.84 -1.70
N GLU A 183 -11.95 -11.26 -2.46
CA GLU A 183 -11.41 -11.88 -3.68
C GLU A 183 -10.56 -13.10 -3.36
N ARG A 184 -9.70 -13.02 -2.34
CA ARG A 184 -8.88 -14.16 -1.87
C ARG A 184 -9.71 -15.32 -1.34
N GLU A 185 -10.88 -15.05 -0.78
CA GLU A 185 -11.81 -16.07 -0.30
C GLU A 185 -12.65 -16.73 -1.42
N ARG A 186 -12.51 -16.30 -2.68
CA ARG A 186 -13.28 -16.88 -3.79
C ARG A 186 -12.81 -18.31 -4.10
N PRO A 187 -13.73 -19.29 -4.19
CA PRO A 187 -13.38 -20.63 -4.63
C PRO A 187 -12.85 -20.58 -6.07
N GLY A 188 -11.60 -21.00 -6.27
CA GLY A 188 -10.88 -20.91 -7.55
C GLY A 188 -9.72 -19.91 -7.58
N PHE A 189 -9.63 -18.99 -6.60
CA PHE A 189 -8.51 -18.03 -6.52
C PHE A 189 -7.17 -18.68 -6.15
N ASN A 190 -7.22 -19.84 -5.48
CA ASN A 190 -6.06 -20.64 -5.06
C ASN A 190 -5.93 -21.98 -5.81
N ASN A 191 -6.62 -22.16 -6.95
CA ASN A 191 -6.42 -23.37 -7.74
C ASN A 191 -5.02 -23.28 -8.39
N GLU A 192 -4.14 -24.21 -8.04
CA GLU A 192 -2.71 -24.31 -8.38
C GLU A 192 -2.37 -24.36 -9.89
N HIS A 193 -3.32 -24.06 -10.77
CA HIS A 193 -3.17 -24.25 -12.21
C HIS A 193 -3.52 -23.08 -13.13
N ASP A 194 -3.97 -21.90 -12.68
CA ASP A 194 -3.97 -20.72 -13.56
C ASP A 194 -4.22 -19.38 -12.82
N SER A 195 -3.39 -18.36 -13.10
CA SER A 195 -3.69 -16.90 -13.03
C SER A 195 -3.89 -16.16 -11.70
N GLY A 196 -3.97 -16.80 -10.53
CA GLY A 196 -4.21 -16.10 -9.24
C GLY A 196 -3.21 -14.99 -8.90
N ASP A 197 -1.90 -15.27 -9.07
CA ASP A 197 -0.82 -14.31 -8.82
C ASP A 197 -0.82 -13.15 -9.83
N GLU A 198 -1.24 -13.38 -11.07
CA GLU A 198 -1.34 -12.34 -12.09
C GLU A 198 -2.50 -11.39 -11.79
N THR A 199 -3.64 -11.91 -11.31
CA THR A 199 -4.77 -11.08 -10.86
C THR A 199 -4.45 -10.26 -9.61
N GLU A 200 -3.73 -10.81 -8.64
CA GLU A 200 -3.29 -10.04 -7.46
C GLU A 200 -2.23 -8.99 -7.83
N MET A 201 -1.29 -9.33 -8.71
CA MET A 201 -0.27 -8.37 -9.16
C MET A 201 -0.89 -7.23 -9.98
N THR A 202 -1.85 -7.52 -10.86
CA THR A 202 -2.55 -6.48 -11.63
C THR A 202 -3.38 -5.57 -10.73
N THR A 203 -4.10 -6.11 -9.75
CA THR A 203 -4.86 -5.31 -8.78
C THR A 203 -3.96 -4.43 -7.90
N ILE A 204 -2.83 -4.94 -7.42
CA ILE A 204 -1.83 -4.14 -6.69
C ILE A 204 -1.27 -3.01 -7.56
N ASN A 205 -0.95 -3.28 -8.83
CA ASN A 205 -0.47 -2.25 -9.75
C ASN A 205 -1.52 -1.17 -10.01
N GLU A 206 -2.80 -1.53 -10.14
CA GLU A 206 -3.87 -0.55 -10.26
C GLU A 206 -4.04 0.32 -9.00
N LEU A 207 -3.82 -0.23 -7.80
CA LEU A 207 -3.81 0.53 -6.54
C LEU A 207 -2.65 1.50 -6.47
N LYS A 208 -1.47 1.08 -6.91
CA LYS A 208 -0.28 1.94 -6.88
C LYS A 208 -0.45 3.20 -7.72
N GLN A 209 -1.31 3.17 -8.74
CA GLN A 209 -1.65 4.31 -9.57
C GLN A 209 -2.67 5.28 -8.92
N LEU A 210 -3.36 4.87 -7.85
CA LEU A 210 -4.39 5.69 -7.22
C LEU A 210 -3.78 6.82 -6.37
N LYS A 211 -4.29 8.04 -6.58
CA LYS A 211 -3.93 9.21 -5.78
C LYS A 211 -4.71 9.27 -4.47
N ILE A 212 -4.46 8.31 -3.59
CA ILE A 212 -5.19 8.18 -2.31
C ILE A 212 -4.29 8.31 -1.08
N ILE A 213 -2.98 8.52 -1.24
CA ILE A 213 -2.04 8.55 -0.13
C ILE A 213 -1.90 9.98 0.42
N PRO A 214 -2.33 10.24 1.68
CA PRO A 214 -2.16 11.53 2.30
C PRO A 214 -0.74 11.62 2.87
N LEU A 215 0.05 12.54 2.34
CA LEU A 215 1.37 12.84 2.89
C LEU A 215 1.26 13.93 3.96
N ARG A 216 2.11 13.84 4.99
CA ARG A 216 2.20 14.85 6.04
C ARG A 216 2.70 16.20 5.52
N GLN A 217 3.61 16.17 4.56
CA GLN A 217 4.33 17.35 4.07
C GLN A 217 3.53 18.19 3.06
N GLN A 218 2.42 17.66 2.52
CA GLN A 218 1.65 18.34 1.50
C GLN A 218 0.16 18.00 1.57
N SER A 219 -0.68 18.94 1.16
CA SER A 219 -2.14 18.76 1.20
C SER A 219 -2.68 17.87 0.08
N GLN A 220 -1.90 17.67 -0.99
CA GLN A 220 -2.33 16.89 -2.16
C GLN A 220 -2.05 15.41 -1.95
N LEU A 221 -3.03 14.58 -2.31
CA LEU A 221 -2.90 13.12 -2.32
C LEU A 221 -1.98 12.66 -3.45
N VAL A 222 -1.20 11.63 -3.16
CA VAL A 222 -0.24 11.06 -4.10
C VAL A 222 -0.55 9.62 -4.42
N SER A 223 0.00 9.13 -5.52
CA SER A 223 0.02 7.71 -5.85
C SER A 223 1.36 7.08 -5.47
N PHE A 224 1.40 5.77 -5.31
CA PHE A 224 2.66 5.06 -5.08
C PHE A 224 3.57 5.10 -6.30
N ASP A 225 3.02 5.05 -7.51
CA ASP A 225 3.82 5.11 -8.74
C ASP A 225 4.57 6.43 -8.91
N GLU A 226 3.98 7.56 -8.49
CA GLU A 226 4.66 8.86 -8.45
C GLU A 226 5.92 8.81 -7.58
N PHE A 227 5.89 7.95 -6.56
CA PHE A 227 6.94 7.76 -5.57
C PHE A 227 7.65 6.40 -5.70
N ASP A 228 7.43 5.61 -6.75
CA ASP A 228 8.16 4.33 -6.91
C ASP A 228 9.67 4.58 -7.14
N LYS A 229 10.05 5.84 -7.38
CA LYS A 229 11.43 6.34 -7.37
C LYS A 229 11.92 6.89 -6.01
N ARG A 230 11.06 7.03 -5.01
CA ARG A 230 11.31 7.64 -3.69
C ARG A 230 10.51 6.98 -2.59
N THR A 231 11.19 6.38 -1.62
CA THR A 231 10.55 5.69 -0.50
C THR A 231 9.54 6.56 0.26
N ILE A 232 8.29 6.09 0.45
CA ILE A 232 7.32 6.68 1.39
C ILE A 232 7.44 5.95 2.73
N LEU A 233 7.52 6.70 3.83
CA LEU A 233 7.65 6.16 5.17
C LEU A 233 6.31 6.06 5.91
N PHE A 234 6.21 5.02 6.74
CA PHE A 234 5.31 5.06 7.88
C PHE A 234 5.72 6.16 8.87
N PRO A 235 4.76 6.79 9.57
CA PRO A 235 5.04 7.69 10.67
C PRO A 235 5.99 7.06 11.68
N PRO A 236 7.13 7.71 12.01
CA PRO A 236 8.05 7.17 13.00
C PRO A 236 7.38 7.14 14.38
N ASN A 237 7.55 6.02 15.09
CA ASN A 237 7.00 5.89 16.43
C ASN A 237 7.66 6.90 17.38
N LYS A 238 6.84 7.78 17.98
CA LYS A 238 7.28 8.86 18.88
C LYS A 238 8.06 8.38 20.11
N SER A 239 7.91 7.11 20.48
CA SER A 239 8.65 6.49 21.60
C SER A 239 10.09 6.10 21.25
N ILE A 240 10.40 5.94 19.96
CA ILE A 240 11.71 5.51 19.50
C ILE A 240 12.63 6.73 19.36
N LYS A 241 13.76 6.69 20.05
CA LYS A 241 14.81 7.70 19.89
C LYS A 241 15.73 7.28 18.76
N PHE A 242 15.67 8.03 17.66
CA PHE A 242 16.64 7.93 16.59
C PHE A 242 17.86 8.81 16.87
N ASP A 243 19.02 8.31 16.43
CA ASP A 243 20.26 9.09 16.36
C ASP A 243 20.08 10.30 15.44
N LYS A 244 20.92 11.32 15.61
CA LYS A 244 20.77 12.60 14.91
C LYS A 244 20.81 12.44 13.40
N HIS A 245 21.74 11.63 12.88
CA HIS A 245 21.87 11.40 11.45
C HIS A 245 20.61 10.73 10.89
N LEU A 246 20.09 9.69 11.56
CA LEU A 246 18.84 9.03 11.17
C LEU A 246 17.64 9.98 11.19
N LYS A 247 17.50 10.84 12.20
CA LYS A 247 16.42 11.85 12.22
C LYS A 247 16.45 12.74 10.98
N ILE A 248 17.63 13.26 10.63
CA ILE A 248 17.77 14.13 9.46
C ILE A 248 17.45 13.37 8.15
N VAL A 249 17.82 12.09 8.05
CA VAL A 249 17.47 11.25 6.89
C VAL A 249 15.97 10.99 6.82
N LEU A 250 15.35 10.64 7.94
CA LEU A 250 13.91 10.36 8.03
C LEU A 250 13.06 11.60 7.75
N ASP A 251 13.50 12.78 8.20
CA ASP A 251 12.83 14.06 7.96
C ASP A 251 12.92 14.50 6.48
N ASP A 252 13.89 13.98 5.71
CA ASP A 252 14.02 14.25 4.26
C ASP A 252 13.05 13.41 3.40
N LEU A 253 12.47 12.35 3.98
CA LEU A 253 11.60 11.41 3.28
C LEU A 253 10.11 11.80 3.40
N PRO A 254 9.30 11.56 2.36
CA PRO A 254 7.86 11.73 2.45
C PRO A 254 7.28 10.73 3.46
N THR A 255 6.39 11.20 4.31
CA THR A 255 5.75 10.39 5.37
C THR A 255 4.25 10.45 5.19
N ILE A 256 3.56 9.34 5.42
CA ILE A 256 2.09 9.38 5.51
C ILE A 256 1.66 10.28 6.67
N ASP A 257 0.51 10.95 6.51
CA ASP A 257 -0.12 11.72 7.59
C ASP A 257 -0.49 10.82 8.78
N ASP A 258 0.10 11.08 9.95
CA ASP A 258 -0.11 10.35 11.20
C ASP A 258 -1.61 10.12 11.50
N ARG A 259 -2.46 11.12 11.20
CA ARG A 259 -3.90 11.10 11.47
C ARG A 259 -4.63 9.96 10.75
N LEU A 260 -4.10 9.46 9.63
CA LEU A 260 -4.69 8.34 8.89
C LEU A 260 -4.65 7.06 9.71
N LEU A 261 -3.49 6.74 10.25
CA LEU A 261 -3.29 5.54 11.04
C LEU A 261 -3.95 5.69 12.41
N ASP A 262 -3.86 6.88 13.02
CA ASP A 262 -4.52 7.18 14.29
C ASP A 262 -6.04 6.99 14.19
N TYR A 263 -6.66 7.45 13.09
CA TYR A 263 -8.11 7.29 12.87
C TYR A 263 -8.50 5.81 12.70
N ILE A 264 -7.72 5.03 11.95
CA ILE A 264 -7.99 3.60 11.75
C ILE A 264 -7.77 2.83 13.06
N GLU A 265 -6.74 3.17 13.83
CA GLU A 265 -6.46 2.56 15.13
C GLU A 265 -7.56 2.87 16.16
N ASP A 266 -8.06 4.11 16.21
CA ASP A 266 -9.15 4.51 17.12
C ASP A 266 -10.50 3.86 16.73
N LYS A 267 -10.89 3.93 15.44
CA LYS A 267 -12.22 3.48 14.99
C LYS A 267 -12.28 1.99 14.65
N TYR A 268 -11.19 1.43 14.13
CA TYR A 268 -11.12 0.08 13.59
C TYR A 268 -9.86 -0.67 14.05
N PRO A 269 -9.62 -0.82 15.37
CA PRO A 269 -8.36 -1.34 15.91
C PRO A 269 -8.03 -2.76 15.42
N ARG A 270 -9.03 -3.58 15.08
CA ARG A 270 -8.81 -4.95 14.56
C ARG A 270 -8.31 -4.98 13.11
N ARG A 271 -8.41 -3.87 12.39
CA ARG A 271 -8.06 -3.77 10.96
C ARG A 271 -6.72 -3.07 10.73
N ILE A 272 -6.15 -2.43 11.75
CA ILE A 272 -4.91 -1.64 11.60
C ILE A 272 -3.75 -2.47 11.03
N ASP A 273 -3.59 -3.71 11.48
CA ASP A 273 -2.50 -4.58 11.03
C ASP A 273 -2.70 -4.99 9.58
N SER A 274 -3.93 -5.32 9.17
CA SER A 274 -4.25 -5.61 7.76
C SER A 274 -3.95 -4.43 6.85
N ILE A 275 -4.33 -3.22 7.29
CA ILE A 275 -4.05 -1.97 6.54
C ILE A 275 -2.55 -1.70 6.48
N LYS A 276 -1.79 -1.89 7.57
CA LYS A 276 -0.32 -1.75 7.56
C LYS A 276 0.30 -2.75 6.59
N THR A 277 -0.17 -3.99 6.54
CA THR A 277 0.29 -4.99 5.56
C THR A 277 -0.04 -4.58 4.13
N LEU A 278 -1.26 -4.12 3.87
CA LEU A 278 -1.67 -3.60 2.55
C LEU A 278 -0.75 -2.44 2.11
N LEU A 279 -0.56 -1.44 2.98
CA LEU A 279 0.32 -0.30 2.72
C LEU A 279 1.78 -0.72 2.49
N THR A 280 2.27 -1.71 3.22
CA THR A 280 3.62 -2.28 3.02
C THR A 280 3.74 -2.95 1.65
N ASN A 281 2.73 -3.73 1.25
CA ASN A 281 2.67 -4.38 -0.06
C ASN A 281 2.60 -3.37 -1.21
N LEU A 282 1.92 -2.24 -0.99
CA LEU A 282 1.86 -1.13 -1.95
C LEU A 282 3.18 -0.38 -2.09
N GLY A 283 4.07 -0.46 -1.10
CA GLY A 283 5.42 0.09 -1.19
C GLY A 283 5.87 0.95 -0.02
N LEU A 284 5.07 1.07 1.05
CA LEU A 284 5.53 1.77 2.24
C LEU A 284 6.72 1.07 2.89
N CYS A 285 7.58 1.89 3.46
CA CYS A 285 8.76 1.45 4.16
C CYS A 285 8.69 1.81 5.63
N ASP A 286 9.10 0.87 6.48
CA ASP A 286 9.38 1.14 7.88
C ASP A 286 10.66 2.00 7.98
N ALA A 287 10.64 3.00 8.86
CA ALA A 287 11.79 3.82 9.20
C ALA A 287 13.04 3.02 9.62
N ARG A 288 12.86 1.77 10.08
CA ARG A 288 13.95 0.86 10.46
C ARG A 288 14.61 0.15 9.27
N ASN A 289 13.99 0.13 8.09
CA ASN A 289 14.55 -0.56 6.93
C ASN A 289 15.54 0.36 6.19
N ILE A 290 16.69 0.58 6.82
CA ILE A 290 17.74 1.47 6.32
C ILE A 290 18.28 1.03 4.95
N ARG A 291 18.36 -0.29 4.70
CA ARG A 291 18.77 -0.82 3.38
C ARG A 291 17.84 -0.38 2.26
N ARG A 292 16.52 -0.44 2.48
CA ARG A 292 15.53 0.04 1.50
C ARG A 292 15.59 1.55 1.33
N ILE A 293 15.73 2.31 2.42
CA ILE A 293 15.90 3.77 2.36
C ILE A 293 17.17 4.13 1.55
N TYR A 294 18.25 3.38 1.75
CA TYR A 294 19.48 3.57 0.98
C TYR A 294 19.27 3.33 -0.51
N SER A 295 18.74 2.16 -0.89
CA SER A 295 18.60 1.78 -2.29
C SER A 295 17.56 2.61 -3.05
N SER A 296 16.46 2.99 -2.39
CA SER A 296 15.32 3.66 -3.04
C SER A 296 15.24 5.18 -2.80
N HIS A 297 16.11 5.76 -1.96
CA HIS A 297 16.17 7.22 -1.77
C HIS A 297 17.59 7.78 -1.77
N ILE A 298 18.46 7.33 -0.85
CA ILE A 298 19.79 7.95 -0.69
C ILE A 298 20.64 7.79 -1.95
N LEU A 299 20.77 6.57 -2.47
CA LEU A 299 21.60 6.27 -3.64
C LEU A 299 21.11 7.00 -4.91
N PRO A 300 19.80 6.99 -5.25
CA PRO A 300 19.27 7.82 -6.34
C PRO A 300 19.56 9.31 -6.20
N VAL A 301 19.44 9.88 -4.99
CA VAL A 301 19.71 11.30 -4.73
C VAL A 301 21.19 11.62 -4.93
N ILE A 302 22.10 10.77 -4.47
CA ILE A 302 23.55 10.94 -4.65
C ILE A 302 23.93 10.87 -6.13
N ASN A 303 23.31 9.95 -6.89
CA ASN A 303 23.61 9.74 -8.31
C ASN A 303 23.09 10.85 -9.23
N ASP A 304 22.10 11.65 -8.79
CA ASP A 304 21.50 12.74 -9.57
C ASP A 304 21.98 14.12 -9.09
N ASN A 305 22.80 14.77 -9.92
CA ASN A 305 23.33 16.11 -9.67
C ASN A 305 22.26 17.19 -9.43
N SER A 306 21.08 17.03 -10.02
CA SER A 306 19.98 17.97 -9.84
C SER A 306 19.25 17.81 -8.50
N GLN A 307 19.39 16.64 -7.86
CA GLN A 307 18.72 16.31 -6.60
C GLN A 307 19.57 16.68 -5.41
N TRP A 308 20.82 16.22 -5.36
CA TRP A 308 21.67 16.48 -4.19
C TRP A 308 22.04 17.95 -4.06
N SER A 309 22.16 18.70 -5.16
CA SER A 309 22.47 20.15 -5.12
C SER A 309 21.37 21.00 -4.48
N LYS A 310 20.14 20.48 -4.36
CA LYS A 310 19.01 21.14 -3.69
C LYS A 310 18.92 20.79 -2.19
N LYS A 311 19.69 19.82 -1.72
CA LYS A 311 19.65 19.34 -0.33
C LYS A 311 20.48 20.25 0.57
N SER A 312 20.11 20.26 1.85
CA SER A 312 20.86 21.00 2.87
C SER A 312 22.21 20.32 3.16
N ASP A 313 23.20 21.11 3.58
CA ASP A 313 24.50 20.61 4.06
C ASP A 313 24.32 19.48 5.08
N SER A 314 23.44 19.67 6.06
CA SER A 314 23.16 18.69 7.11
C SER A 314 22.62 17.38 6.58
N THR A 315 21.79 17.40 5.53
CA THR A 315 21.21 16.20 4.92
C THR A 315 22.27 15.39 4.19
N LEU A 316 23.13 16.06 3.40
CA LEU A 316 24.20 15.39 2.65
C LEU A 316 25.22 14.75 3.59
N ILE A 317 25.59 15.46 4.67
CA ILE A 317 26.46 14.89 5.70
C ILE A 317 25.76 13.71 6.41
N ALA A 318 24.47 13.84 6.74
CA ALA A 318 23.70 12.77 7.38
C ALA A 318 23.62 11.50 6.54
N TYR A 319 23.53 11.61 5.20
CA TYR A 319 23.59 10.45 4.29
C TYR A 319 24.90 9.70 4.41
N LEU A 320 26.04 10.41 4.41
CA LEU A 320 27.34 9.78 4.58
C LEU A 320 27.44 9.06 5.94
N ILE A 321 26.99 9.71 7.02
CA ILE A 321 27.04 9.12 8.35
C ILE A 321 26.11 7.90 8.44
N CYS A 322 24.92 7.96 7.84
CA CYS A 322 23.98 6.85 7.75
C CYS A 322 24.59 5.66 7.01
N ILE A 323 25.20 5.88 5.83
CA ILE A 323 25.88 4.82 5.07
C ILE A 323 26.98 4.18 5.90
N TYR A 324 27.82 4.99 6.56
CA TYR A 324 28.90 4.47 7.39
C TYR A 324 28.38 3.66 8.59
N LYS A 325 27.50 4.23 9.40
CA LYS A 325 27.08 3.63 10.68
C LYS A 325 26.14 2.44 10.51
N GLU A 326 25.19 2.54 9.59
CA GLU A 326 24.06 1.61 9.50
C GLU A 326 24.26 0.52 8.45
N LEU A 327 25.09 0.77 7.42
CA LEU A 327 25.30 -0.18 6.32
C LEU A 327 26.71 -0.77 6.34
N TYR A 328 27.74 0.09 6.38
CA TYR A 328 29.13 -0.35 6.26
C TYR A 328 29.69 -0.91 7.57
N SER A 329 29.60 -0.16 8.67
CA SER A 329 30.19 -0.55 9.96
C SER A 329 29.71 -1.90 10.50
N PRO A 330 28.44 -2.33 10.31
CA PRO A 330 27.99 -3.64 10.78
C PRO A 330 28.57 -4.79 9.95
N ASN A 331 28.67 -4.64 8.61
CA ASN A 331 29.06 -5.72 7.69
C ASN A 331 29.80 -5.17 6.45
N PRO A 332 31.09 -4.77 6.59
CA PRO A 332 31.82 -4.11 5.51
C PRO A 332 32.02 -5.01 4.27
N GLU A 333 32.22 -6.31 4.47
CA GLU A 333 32.42 -7.28 3.38
C GLU A 333 31.23 -7.36 2.41
N THR A 334 30.01 -7.17 2.93
CA THR A 334 28.78 -7.23 2.14
C THR A 334 28.46 -5.94 1.38
N PHE A 335 29.20 -4.86 1.62
CA PHE A 335 28.95 -3.52 1.07
C PHE A 335 29.95 -3.13 -0.03
N THR A 336 30.76 -4.10 -0.49
CA THR A 336 31.88 -3.85 -1.40
C THR A 336 31.43 -3.26 -2.75
N TYR A 337 30.33 -3.76 -3.32
CA TYR A 337 29.79 -3.27 -4.60
C TYR A 337 29.26 -1.83 -4.47
N GLU A 338 28.56 -1.54 -3.38
CA GLU A 338 28.03 -0.21 -3.07
C GLU A 338 29.16 0.81 -2.86
N ILE A 339 30.26 0.41 -2.22
CA ILE A 339 31.46 1.24 -2.09
C ILE A 339 32.01 1.65 -3.46
N GLU A 340 32.09 0.74 -4.44
CA GLU A 340 32.57 1.08 -5.78
C GLU A 340 31.66 2.10 -6.49
N GLN A 341 30.34 2.02 -6.27
CA GLN A 341 29.39 3.01 -6.81
C GLN A 341 29.55 4.36 -6.09
N LEU A 342 29.69 4.34 -4.77
CA LEU A 342 29.89 5.54 -3.97
C LEU A 342 31.20 6.25 -4.35
N ARG A 343 32.31 5.53 -4.56
CA ARG A 343 33.59 6.11 -5.02
C ARG A 343 33.43 7.02 -6.24
N LYS A 344 32.57 6.63 -7.19
CA LYS A 344 32.37 7.34 -8.47
C LYS A 344 31.48 8.57 -8.38
N LYS A 345 30.74 8.73 -7.27
CA LYS A 345 29.67 9.74 -7.14
C LYS A 345 29.59 10.39 -5.76
N MET A 346 30.54 10.12 -4.87
CA MET A 346 30.48 10.59 -3.50
C MET A 346 30.51 12.12 -3.44
N ILE A 347 29.67 12.66 -2.56
CA ILE A 347 29.52 14.09 -2.36
C ILE A 347 30.31 14.50 -1.13
N ILE A 348 31.15 15.51 -1.26
CA ILE A 348 31.98 16.04 -0.18
C ILE A 348 31.88 17.55 -0.09
N LYS A 349 31.99 18.10 1.12
CA LYS A 349 32.10 19.55 1.32
C LYS A 349 33.57 19.96 1.24
N THR A 350 33.89 20.90 0.36
CA THR A 350 35.25 21.42 0.18
C THR A 350 35.55 22.57 1.15
N LEU A 351 36.82 22.93 1.32
CA LEU A 351 37.25 24.08 2.13
C LEU A 351 36.56 25.40 1.74
N ASP A 352 36.22 25.56 0.45
CA ASP A 352 35.47 26.73 -0.05
C ASP A 352 34.00 26.75 0.39
N GLY A 353 33.58 25.78 1.21
CA GLY A 353 32.23 25.63 1.72
C GLY A 353 31.24 25.05 0.72
N LYS A 354 31.68 24.66 -0.48
CA LYS A 354 30.82 24.11 -1.54
C LYS A 354 30.83 22.59 -1.55
N PHE A 355 29.71 21.99 -1.93
CA PHE A 355 29.65 20.55 -2.17
C PHE A 355 30.06 20.21 -3.60
N VAL A 356 30.90 19.19 -3.73
CA VAL A 356 31.38 18.67 -5.02
C VAL A 356 31.17 17.17 -5.06
N CYS A 357 30.64 16.67 -6.18
CA CYS A 357 30.58 15.25 -6.49
C CYS A 357 31.93 14.81 -7.06
N LEU A 358 32.51 13.78 -6.47
CA LEU A 358 33.75 13.18 -6.96
C LEU A 358 33.45 12.43 -8.23
N GLY A 359 34.06 12.86 -9.33
CA GLY A 359 34.04 12.16 -10.61
C GLY A 359 35.30 11.32 -10.75
N SER A 360 35.14 10.10 -11.27
CA SER A 360 36.23 9.20 -11.65
C SER A 360 37.17 9.90 -12.64
N ASP A 361 38.32 10.40 -12.16
CA ASP A 361 39.64 9.84 -12.55
C ASP A 361 40.85 10.75 -12.27
N LYS A 362 40.72 12.00 -11.76
CA LYS A 362 41.92 12.85 -11.57
C LYS A 362 41.95 13.79 -10.35
N THR A 363 40.89 13.87 -9.55
CA THR A 363 40.85 14.74 -8.37
C THR A 363 41.20 13.96 -7.11
N ILE A 364 42.39 14.18 -6.57
CA ILE A 364 42.80 13.63 -5.28
C ILE A 364 42.18 14.50 -4.19
N VAL A 365 41.36 13.88 -3.33
CA VAL A 365 40.75 14.55 -2.19
C VAL A 365 41.58 14.30 -0.95
N HIS A 366 41.88 15.39 -0.23
CA HIS A 366 42.67 15.34 0.98
C HIS A 366 41.86 15.70 2.22
N LEU A 367 42.08 14.90 3.26
CA LEU A 367 41.66 15.20 4.62
C LEU A 367 42.58 16.26 5.23
N THR A 368 42.00 17.15 6.03
CA THR A 368 42.75 18.19 6.74
C THR A 368 43.28 17.68 8.09
N SER A 369 44.13 18.45 8.74
CA SER A 369 44.76 18.08 10.02
C SER A 369 43.77 17.74 11.14
N LEU A 370 42.56 18.31 11.12
CA LEU A 370 41.48 17.99 12.08
C LEU A 370 40.98 16.55 12.00
N TYR A 371 41.18 15.88 10.87
CA TYR A 371 40.84 14.47 10.68
C TYR A 371 41.94 13.51 11.13
N GLY A 372 43.08 14.04 11.62
CA GLY A 372 44.21 13.27 12.11
C GLY A 372 45.45 13.30 11.22
N CYS A 373 45.44 14.07 10.13
CA CYS A 373 46.60 14.25 9.25
C CYS A 373 47.70 15.04 9.98
N SER A 374 48.89 14.46 10.12
CA SER A 374 50.01 15.07 10.87
C SER A 374 50.66 16.28 10.17
N THR A 375 50.35 16.53 8.90
CA THR A 375 50.83 17.68 8.12
C THR A 375 49.71 18.22 7.22
N SER A 376 49.30 19.49 7.40
CA SER A 376 48.29 20.14 6.53
C SER A 376 48.95 20.58 5.23
N LEU A 377 48.49 20.01 4.11
CA LEU A 377 48.87 20.40 2.74
C LEU A 377 48.51 21.85 2.39
N GLU A 378 47.67 22.53 3.20
CA GLU A 378 47.38 23.97 3.04
C GLU A 378 48.64 24.84 3.08
N GLN A 379 49.71 24.35 3.72
CA GLN A 379 50.99 25.04 3.82
C GLN A 379 51.91 24.78 2.60
N LEU A 380 51.63 23.74 1.82
CA LEU A 380 52.41 23.35 0.65
C LEU A 380 51.72 23.94 -0.59
N LYS A 381 52.26 25.05 -1.11
CA LYS A 381 51.81 25.69 -2.37
C LYS A 381 52.03 24.77 -3.57
N LEU A 382 51.24 23.71 -3.70
CA LEU A 382 51.33 22.75 -4.80
C LEU A 382 50.45 23.24 -5.94
N SER A 383 51.08 23.79 -6.97
CA SER A 383 50.42 24.46 -8.10
C SER A 383 50.00 23.55 -9.26
N ASN A 384 50.30 22.24 -9.19
CA ASN A 384 50.30 21.38 -10.39
C ASN A 384 49.28 20.23 -10.39
N HIS A 385 48.52 20.01 -9.31
CA HIS A 385 47.45 18.99 -9.28
C HIS A 385 46.17 19.59 -8.70
N GLN A 386 45.01 19.18 -9.23
CA GLN A 386 43.69 19.60 -8.72
C GLN A 386 43.41 18.89 -7.39
N PHE A 387 43.97 19.43 -6.32
CA PHE A 387 43.69 18.97 -4.96
C PHE A 387 42.38 19.56 -4.47
N ILE A 388 41.50 18.70 -3.94
CA ILE A 388 40.29 19.14 -3.24
C ILE A 388 40.48 18.86 -1.75
N PHE A 389 40.41 19.90 -0.93
CA PHE A 389 40.49 19.75 0.52
C PHE A 389 39.08 19.68 1.11
N ILE A 390 38.85 18.71 2.00
CA ILE A 390 37.59 18.60 2.74
C ILE A 390 37.48 19.74 3.75
N SER A 391 36.28 20.31 3.89
CA SER A 391 36.01 21.34 4.89
C SER A 391 36.28 20.82 6.31
N ASN A 392 36.95 21.63 7.11
CA ASN A 392 37.17 21.40 8.53
C ASN A 392 35.87 21.19 9.33
N ASP A 393 34.76 21.75 8.84
CA ASP A 393 33.46 21.68 9.49
C ASP A 393 32.60 20.52 8.96
N TYR A 394 33.10 19.74 7.99
CA TYR A 394 32.28 18.78 7.23
C TYR A 394 31.63 17.69 8.10
N ILE A 395 32.30 17.22 9.14
CA ILE A 395 31.70 16.27 10.12
C ILE A 395 31.69 16.81 11.54
N GLN A 396 31.98 18.11 11.74
CA GLN A 396 32.10 18.70 13.07
C GLN A 396 30.86 18.44 13.93
N GLN A 397 29.69 18.51 13.29
CA GLN A 397 28.39 18.25 13.90
C GLN A 397 28.15 16.80 14.36
N TYR A 398 28.98 15.86 13.91
CA TYR A 398 28.92 14.43 14.22
C TYR A 398 30.19 13.91 14.90
N GLN A 399 31.13 14.79 15.30
CA GLN A 399 32.37 14.39 15.96
C GLN A 399 32.11 13.56 17.22
N LYS A 400 31.12 13.94 18.05
CA LYS A 400 30.75 13.18 19.25
C LYS A 400 30.18 11.79 18.92
N GLU A 401 29.54 11.66 17.77
CA GLU A 401 28.94 10.41 17.29
C GLU A 401 29.94 9.47 16.61
N LEU A 402 31.01 10.01 16.02
CA LEU A 402 32.02 9.27 15.26
C LEU A 402 33.32 9.02 16.03
N PHE A 403 33.67 9.93 16.95
CA PHE A 403 34.96 9.96 17.63
C PHE A 403 34.84 9.81 19.15
N TYR A 404 33.79 9.12 19.62
CA TYR A 404 33.67 8.78 21.04
C TYR A 404 34.79 7.85 21.53
N GLN A 405 35.31 6.99 20.63
CA GLN A 405 36.46 6.13 20.87
C GLN A 405 37.46 6.24 19.71
N ASP A 406 38.76 6.13 20.02
CA ASP A 406 39.82 6.12 19.00
C ASP A 406 39.72 4.96 18.01
N SER A 407 39.11 3.84 18.43
CA SER A 407 38.81 2.69 17.57
C SER A 407 37.81 3.05 16.47
N GLU A 408 36.72 3.72 16.81
CA GLU A 408 35.68 4.18 15.87
C GLU A 408 36.22 5.25 14.93
N LYS A 409 37.08 6.14 15.42
CA LYS A 409 37.81 7.08 14.57
C LYS A 409 38.63 6.36 13.49
N ARG A 410 39.37 5.31 13.85
CA ARG A 410 40.18 4.54 12.89
C ARG A 410 39.31 3.80 11.87
N LYS A 411 38.20 3.21 12.29
CA LYS A 411 37.24 2.54 11.38
C LYS A 411 36.62 3.51 10.39
N PHE A 412 36.22 4.70 10.85
CA PHE A 412 35.67 5.74 9.98
C PHE A 412 36.71 6.23 8.98
N LEU A 413 37.96 6.44 9.41
CA LEU A 413 39.05 6.80 8.49
C LEU A 413 39.35 5.67 7.48
N ALA A 414 39.26 4.40 7.87
CA ALA A 414 39.39 3.27 6.95
C ALA A 414 38.27 3.28 5.89
N PHE A 415 37.03 3.53 6.30
CA PHE A 415 35.89 3.72 5.39
C PHE A 415 36.12 4.88 4.40
N LEU A 416 36.60 6.03 4.87
CA LEU A 416 36.91 7.16 3.97
C LEU A 416 38.03 6.81 2.99
N LYS A 417 39.05 6.05 3.42
CA LYS A 417 40.10 5.56 2.51
C LYS A 417 39.56 4.64 1.44
N GLU A 418 38.62 3.76 1.79
CA GLU A 418 37.89 2.93 0.83
C GLU A 418 36.98 3.75 -0.11
N LEU A 419 36.80 5.05 0.12
CA LEU A 419 36.10 5.96 -0.78
C LEU A 419 37.07 6.86 -1.57
N ASP A 420 38.36 6.49 -1.63
CA ASP A 420 39.44 7.26 -2.26
C ASP A 420 39.68 8.65 -1.62
N LEU A 421 39.33 8.79 -0.33
CA LEU A 421 39.66 9.98 0.47
C LEU A 421 40.95 9.70 1.25
N TYR A 422 42.05 10.29 0.80
CA TYR A 422 43.37 9.95 1.29
C TYR A 422 43.88 10.88 2.39
N ASP A 423 44.53 10.27 3.37
CA ASP A 423 45.47 10.93 4.28
C ASP A 423 46.86 10.91 3.63
N PHE A 424 47.57 12.05 3.62
CA PHE A 424 48.78 12.29 2.81
C PHE A 424 49.88 11.24 3.00
N PHE A 425 49.95 10.56 4.15
CA PHE A 425 51.04 9.63 4.46
C PHE A 425 51.03 8.30 3.69
N GLN A 426 50.03 8.01 2.84
CA GLN A 426 50.02 6.80 1.99
C GLN A 426 50.16 7.06 0.48
N MET A 427 50.24 8.31 0.01
CA MET A 427 50.51 8.61 -1.41
C MET A 427 51.97 8.32 -1.83
N ASN A 428 52.82 7.83 -0.92
CA ASN A 428 54.22 7.51 -1.19
C ASN A 428 54.47 6.18 -1.93
N ILE A 429 53.45 5.52 -2.50
CA ILE A 429 53.64 4.27 -3.24
C ILE A 429 53.26 4.36 -4.73
N ILE A 430 52.52 5.39 -5.17
CA ILE A 430 52.08 5.44 -6.58
C ILE A 430 53.10 6.15 -7.49
N ASP A 431 53.97 7.01 -6.95
CA ASP A 431 54.95 7.78 -7.76
C ASP A 431 56.42 7.44 -7.45
N LYS A 432 56.73 6.14 -7.30
CA LYS A 432 58.12 5.66 -7.42
C LYS A 432 58.26 4.61 -8.53
N GLY A 433 58.10 5.10 -9.76
CA GLY A 433 59.07 4.83 -10.82
C GLY A 433 58.82 3.64 -11.74
N ASN A 434 58.62 4.00 -13.01
CA ASN A 434 59.01 3.31 -14.25
C ASN A 434 58.22 2.07 -14.70
#